data_AF-A0A7D6VFQ4-F1
#
_entry.id   AF-A0A7D6VFQ4-F1
#
_cell.length_a   1.000
_cell.length_b   1.000
_cell.length_c   1.000
_cell.angle_alpha   90.00
_cell.angle_beta   90.00
_cell.angle_gamma   90.00
#
_symmetry.space_group_name_H-M   'P 1'
#
loop_
_entity.id
_entity.type
_entity.pdbx_description
1 polymer ?
#
loop_
_entity_poly.entity_id
_entity_poly.type
_entity_poly.pdbx_seq_one_letter_code
_entity_poly.pdbx_strand_id
1 'polypeptide(L)'
;MRKTLTATLAAAGATAALLILPTGTANAMTPACQSAVDILHSYGSLGPHGAEMTDAAARLRTVEATGDEATYIESYARALDSGDVAAVGQAATLLSGICTR
;
A
#
# COMPACT_ATOMS: atom_id res chain seq x y z
N MET A 1 48.31 -27.69 -31.25
CA MET A 1 46.89 -27.26 -31.26
C MET A 1 46.31 -27.68 -29.92
N ARG A 2 46.06 -26.84 -28.90
CA ARG A 2 45.26 -25.61 -28.72
C ARG A 2 46.08 -24.70 -27.76
N LYS A 3 46.61 -23.50 -28.08
CA LYS A 3 46.00 -22.16 -28.27
C LYS A 3 44.90 -21.92 -27.22
N THR A 4 45.05 -21.14 -26.15
CA THR A 4 45.42 -19.70 -25.98
C THR A 4 45.87 -19.48 -24.51
N LEU A 5 47.04 -18.95 -24.13
CA LEU A 5 47.57 -17.57 -24.16
C LEU A 5 46.70 -16.46 -23.52
N THR A 6 47.38 -15.66 -22.66
CA THR A 6 47.11 -14.28 -22.20
C THR A 6 46.07 -14.12 -21.09
N ALA A 7 46.43 -13.99 -19.81
CA ALA A 7 47.14 -12.91 -19.09
C ALA A 7 46.24 -11.70 -18.73
N THR A 8 46.14 -11.48 -17.41
CA THR A 8 46.15 -10.19 -16.68
C THR A 8 45.22 -9.06 -17.11
N LEU A 9 44.33 -8.64 -16.21
CA LEU A 9 44.04 -7.24 -15.81
C LEU A 9 43.03 -7.33 -14.65
N ALA A 10 43.43 -7.14 -13.39
CA ALA A 10 43.50 -5.84 -12.71
C ALA A 10 42.27 -4.95 -12.96
N ALA A 11 41.34 -4.89 -11.99
CA ALA A 11 40.71 -3.64 -11.54
C ALA A 11 39.83 -3.91 -10.31
N ALA A 12 40.29 -3.43 -9.16
CA ALA A 12 39.40 -3.09 -8.06
C ALA A 12 38.44 -2.00 -8.56
N GLY A 13 37.15 -2.26 -8.44
CA GLY A 13 36.08 -1.29 -8.70
C GLY A 13 35.14 -1.27 -7.51
N ALA A 14 35.44 -0.41 -6.54
CA ALA A 14 34.45 0.04 -5.58
C ALA A 14 33.49 1.00 -6.30
N THR A 15 32.30 0.50 -6.62
CA THR A 15 31.09 1.30 -6.84
C THR A 15 29.99 0.52 -6.11
N ALA A 16 29.61 0.83 -4.86
CA ALA A 16 29.04 2.13 -4.45
C ALA A 16 28.16 2.73 -5.56
N ALA A 17 27.26 1.92 -6.09
CA ALA A 17 26.13 2.39 -6.87
C ALA A 17 25.01 1.41 -6.60
N LEU A 18 24.11 1.81 -5.70
CA LEU A 18 22.66 1.66 -5.86
C LEU A 18 22.31 0.52 -6.82
N LEU A 19 22.05 -0.67 -6.28
CA LEU A 19 21.17 -1.60 -6.97
C LEU A 19 19.79 -0.92 -7.01
N ILE A 20 19.66 -0.09 -8.03
CA ILE A 20 18.45 0.53 -8.53
C ILE A 20 17.48 -0.62 -8.75
N LEU A 21 16.61 -0.77 -7.76
CA LEU A 21 15.19 -1.05 -7.90
C LEU A 21 14.75 -1.46 -9.32
N PRO A 22 14.21 -2.67 -9.51
CA PRO A 22 12.97 -2.77 -10.22
C PRO A 22 11.84 -2.35 -9.26
N THR A 23 11.73 -1.06 -8.95
CA THR A 23 10.38 -0.51 -8.72
C THR A 23 9.80 -0.45 -10.10
N GLY A 24 9.34 -1.61 -10.55
CA GLY A 24 8.36 -1.66 -11.62
C GLY A 24 7.33 -0.60 -11.28
N THR A 25 7.00 0.18 -12.28
CA THR A 25 5.85 1.08 -12.32
C THR A 25 4.56 0.25 -12.17
N ALA A 26 4.37 -0.39 -11.03
CA ALA A 26 3.07 -0.66 -10.47
C ALA A 26 2.76 0.57 -9.65
N ASN A 27 1.64 1.25 -9.91
CA ASN A 27 1.19 2.40 -9.13
C ASN A 27 1.45 2.11 -7.64
N ALA A 28 2.46 2.78 -7.07
CA ALA A 28 3.02 2.37 -5.79
C ALA A 28 2.04 2.84 -4.72
N MET A 29 1.08 1.96 -4.42
CA MET A 29 0.14 2.13 -3.33
C MET A 29 0.91 2.63 -2.11
N THR A 30 0.53 3.80 -1.58
CA THR A 30 1.23 4.40 -0.46
C THR A 30 1.18 3.46 0.75
N PRO A 31 2.13 3.58 1.71
CA PRO A 31 2.10 2.76 2.92
C PRO A 31 0.78 2.89 3.70
N ALA A 32 0.13 4.06 3.64
CA ALA A 32 -1.19 4.29 4.23
C ALA A 32 -2.28 3.46 3.52
N CYS A 33 -2.34 3.54 2.20
CA CYS A 33 -3.28 2.76 1.40
C CYS A 33 -3.06 1.25 1.55
N GLN A 34 -1.81 0.80 1.57
CA GLN A 34 -1.49 -0.60 1.79
C GLN A 34 -1.95 -1.08 3.16
N SER A 35 -1.77 -0.26 4.21
CA SER A 35 -2.25 -0.57 5.57
C SER A 35 -3.77 -0.61 5.64
N ALA A 36 -4.46 0.34 5.01
CA ALA A 36 -5.92 0.37 4.96
C ALA A 36 -6.49 -0.87 4.25
N VAL A 37 -5.88 -1.28 3.13
CA VAL A 37 -6.27 -2.49 2.39
C VAL A 37 -6.00 -3.76 3.22
N ASP A 38 -4.88 -3.84 3.92
CA ASP A 38 -4.56 -4.98 4.79
C ASP A 38 -5.57 -5.11 5.94
N ILE A 39 -5.92 -4.00 6.60
CA ILE A 39 -6.98 -3.94 7.62
C ILE A 39 -8.29 -4.46 7.01
N LEU A 40 -8.69 -3.96 5.85
CA LEU A 40 -9.93 -4.38 5.18
C LEU A 40 -9.94 -5.87 4.81
N HIS A 41 -8.84 -6.38 4.26
CA HIS A 41 -8.70 -7.79 3.92
C HIS A 41 -8.69 -8.71 5.15
N SER A 42 -8.31 -8.21 6.32
CA SER A 42 -8.36 -9.00 7.56
C SER A 42 -9.78 -9.38 7.99
N TYR A 43 -10.82 -8.69 7.50
CA TYR A 43 -12.24 -9.03 7.72
C TYR A 43 -12.83 -9.94 6.62
N GLY A 44 -12.02 -10.35 5.64
CA GLY A 44 -12.44 -11.20 4.53
C GLY A 44 -13.07 -10.44 3.35
N SER A 45 -13.44 -11.19 2.31
CA SER A 45 -13.85 -10.61 1.01
C SER A 45 -15.16 -9.81 1.05
N LEU A 46 -15.96 -9.97 2.10
CA LEU A 46 -17.21 -9.22 2.28
C LEU A 46 -17.02 -7.95 3.14
N GLY A 47 -15.84 -7.79 3.75
CA GLY A 47 -15.53 -6.68 4.65
C GLY A 47 -16.13 -6.83 6.06
N PRO A 48 -15.84 -5.86 6.95
CA PRO A 48 -16.33 -5.86 8.33
C PRO A 48 -17.85 -5.70 8.40
N HIS A 49 -18.51 -6.44 9.29
CA HIS A 49 -19.96 -6.35 9.50
C HIS A 49 -20.35 -6.25 10.98
N GLY A 50 -21.45 -5.54 11.26
CA GLY A 50 -21.95 -5.37 12.63
C GLY A 50 -20.90 -4.74 13.54
N ALA A 51 -20.54 -5.43 14.63
CA ALA A 51 -19.55 -4.95 15.59
C ALA A 51 -18.13 -4.80 15.01
N GLU A 52 -17.81 -5.51 13.93
CA GLU A 52 -16.50 -5.41 13.27
C GLU A 52 -16.33 -4.07 12.54
N MET A 53 -17.42 -3.38 12.18
CA MET A 53 -17.34 -2.07 11.54
C MET A 53 -16.69 -1.04 12.47
N THR A 54 -17.03 -1.06 13.75
CA THR A 54 -16.44 -0.17 14.76
C THR A 54 -14.97 -0.50 15.00
N ASP A 55 -14.60 -1.79 15.02
CA ASP A 55 -13.22 -2.24 15.13
C ASP A 55 -12.38 -1.82 13.90
N ALA A 56 -12.92 -2.03 12.70
CA ALA A 56 -12.30 -1.61 11.45
C ALA A 56 -12.11 -0.09 11.40
N ALA A 57 -13.11 0.68 11.81
CA ALA A 57 -13.03 2.14 11.92
C ALA A 57 -11.91 2.57 12.88
N ALA A 58 -11.80 1.93 14.04
CA ALA A 58 -10.75 2.21 15.00
C ALA A 58 -9.37 1.92 14.43
N ARG A 59 -9.17 0.78 13.76
CA ARG A 59 -7.90 0.41 13.12
C ARG A 59 -7.54 1.34 11.97
N LEU A 60 -8.50 1.74 11.14
CA LEU A 60 -8.28 2.72 10.07
C LEU A 60 -7.82 4.07 10.61
N ARG A 61 -8.35 4.52 11.75
CA ARG A 61 -7.90 5.76 12.42
C ARG A 61 -6.48 5.68 12.97
N THR A 62 -5.91 4.48 13.12
CA THR A 62 -4.49 4.31 13.50
C THR A 62 -3.53 4.35 12.31
N VAL A 63 -4.05 4.35 11.08
CA VAL A 63 -3.22 4.42 9.88
C VAL A 63 -2.63 5.82 9.76
N GLU A 64 -1.30 5.90 9.80
CA GLU A 64 -0.59 7.15 9.54
C GLU A 64 -0.64 7.50 8.05
N ALA A 65 -1.57 8.39 7.71
CA ALA A 65 -1.74 8.95 6.38
C ALA A 65 -1.59 10.46 6.42
N THR A 66 -1.26 11.08 5.28
CA THR A 66 -1.16 12.53 5.17
C THR A 66 -1.89 13.05 3.94
N GLY A 67 -2.23 14.34 3.93
CA GLY A 67 -2.92 14.98 2.81
C GLY A 67 -4.30 14.37 2.52
N ASP A 68 -4.58 14.13 1.24
CA ASP A 68 -5.87 13.61 0.79
C ASP A 68 -6.15 12.19 1.31
N GLU A 69 -5.12 11.34 1.44
CA GLU A 69 -5.27 9.96 1.89
C GLU A 69 -5.82 9.87 3.32
N ALA A 70 -5.33 10.73 4.20
CA ALA A 70 -5.84 10.83 5.57
C ALA A 70 -7.33 11.20 5.59
N THR A 71 -7.74 12.11 4.70
CA THR A 71 -9.13 12.55 4.59
C THR A 71 -10.03 11.41 4.13
N TYR A 72 -9.59 10.62 3.14
CA TYR A 72 -10.37 9.48 2.64
C TYR A 72 -10.41 8.30 3.61
N ILE A 73 -9.31 7.99 4.28
CA ILE A 73 -9.26 6.94 5.33
C ILE A 73 -10.17 7.33 6.50
N GLU A 74 -10.13 8.58 6.95
CA GLU A 74 -11.00 9.08 8.02
C GLU A 74 -12.48 9.09 7.58
N SER A 75 -12.78 9.48 6.35
CA SER A 75 -14.14 9.42 5.81
C SER A 75 -14.67 7.98 5.76
N TYR A 76 -13.81 7.02 5.41
CA TYR A 76 -14.16 5.60 5.39
C TYR A 76 -14.38 5.06 6.80
N ALA A 77 -13.53 5.42 7.76
CA ALA A 77 -13.72 5.09 9.17
C ALA A 77 -15.03 5.67 9.74
N ARG A 78 -15.39 6.91 9.40
CA ARG A 78 -16.67 7.52 9.80
C ARG A 78 -17.89 6.82 9.20
N ALA A 79 -17.80 6.38 7.94
CA ALA A 79 -18.87 5.64 7.30
C ALA A 79 -19.09 4.26 7.95
N LEU A 80 -18.00 3.61 8.39
CA LEU A 80 -18.09 2.37 9.16
C LEU A 80 -18.70 2.60 10.55
N ASP A 81 -18.33 3.69 11.23
CA ASP A 81 -18.88 4.08 12.54
C ASP A 81 -20.39 4.37 12.47
N SER A 82 -20.85 5.00 11.38
CA SER A 82 -22.27 5.30 11.19
C SER A 82 -23.13 4.08 10.83
N GLY A 83 -22.51 2.96 10.44
CA GLY A 83 -23.21 1.76 9.97
C GLY A 83 -23.99 1.95 8.67
N ASP A 84 -23.75 3.06 7.95
CA ASP A 84 -24.40 3.35 6.68
C ASP A 84 -23.65 2.64 5.54
N VAL A 85 -24.18 1.48 5.13
CA VAL A 85 -23.60 0.66 4.06
C VAL A 85 -23.45 1.39 2.73
N ALA A 86 -24.32 2.37 2.43
CA ALA A 86 -24.20 3.18 1.20
C ALA A 86 -23.04 4.16 1.32
N ALA A 87 -22.87 4.78 2.50
CA ALA A 87 -21.71 5.63 2.79
C ALA A 87 -20.40 4.83 2.75
N VAL A 88 -20.39 3.60 3.29
CA VAL A 88 -19.23 2.70 3.26
C VAL A 88 -18.85 2.37 1.82
N GLY A 89 -19.82 2.00 0.97
CA GLY A 89 -19.55 1.70 -0.44
C GLY A 89 -18.99 2.91 -1.22
N GLN A 90 -19.52 4.11 -0.98
CA GLN A 90 -18.98 5.33 -1.60
C GLN A 90 -17.56 5.63 -1.10
N ALA A 91 -17.34 5.59 0.20
CA ALA A 91 -16.03 5.89 0.78
C ALA A 91 -14.96 4.84 0.39
N ALA A 92 -15.34 3.55 0.25
CA ALA A 92 -14.45 2.51 -0.29
C ALA A 92 -14.02 2.80 -1.74
N THR A 93 -14.95 3.30 -2.56
CA THR A 93 -14.68 3.68 -3.95
C THR A 93 -13.71 4.86 -4.02
N LEU A 94 -13.92 5.87 -3.17
CA LEU A 94 -13.04 7.04 -3.08
C LEU A 94 -11.65 6.66 -2.59
N LEU A 95 -11.57 5.82 -1.54
CA LEU A 95 -10.30 5.30 -1.02
C LEU A 95 -9.56 4.49 -2.09
N SER A 96 -10.26 3.61 -2.81
CA SER A 96 -9.65 2.85 -3.92
C SER A 96 -9.15 3.77 -5.03
N GLY A 97 -9.88 4.84 -5.33
CA GLY A 97 -9.51 5.84 -6.33
C GLY A 97 -8.27 6.66 -5.98
N ILE A 98 -8.06 7.01 -4.70
CA ILE A 98 -6.84 7.69 -4.26
C ILE A 98 -5.66 6.71 -4.18
N CYS A 99 -5.91 5.46 -3.75
CA CYS A 99 -4.88 4.45 -3.54
C CYS A 99 -4.35 3.79 -4.82
N THR A 100 -5.02 3.97 -5.95
CA THR A 100 -4.61 3.43 -7.27
C THR A 100 -4.11 4.51 -8.24
N ARG A 101 -4.08 5.77 -7.78
CA ARG A 101 -3.63 6.94 -8.54
C ARG A 101 -2.11 7.04 -8.59
#